data_AF-A0A8C2UHQ2-F1
#
_entry.id   AF-A0A8C2UHQ2-F1
#
_cell.length_a   1.000
_cell.length_b   1.000
_cell.length_c   1.000
_cell.angle_alpha   90.00
_cell.angle_beta   90.00
_cell.angle_gamma   90.00
#
_symmetry.space_group_name_H-M   'P 1'
#
loop_
_entity.id
_entity.type
_entity.pdbx_description
1 polymer ?
#
loop_
_entity_poly.entity_id
_entity_poly.type
_entity_poly.pdbx_seq_one_letter_code
_entity_poly.pdbx_strand_id
1 'polypeptide(L)'
;MQFSGRRRNLRLAGDQKSACYPHSLQFYLEPPSENISLIEFENLAIDRLKLLKTVENLGVSYVKGTEQYQSKLEAEIRKLKFSFRENLEDEYEARRRDHISHFILRLAYCQSEDLRRWFIQQEMDLLRFRFNILPKDKIQNFLKDSHLQFEAISDDEKSQREPDIIASSPSLSGTQLEFESVYKIPFADALDLFRGRRVYLEDGFAYVPLKDIVAIILNEFRAKLSKALALTARTLPAVQSDERLQPLLNHLSHSYTGQDYSVQGNTGKISLDQLDSLSTTSFPPCMRQLHKALRENHHLRHGGRMQYGLFLKGIGLTLEQALQFWKREFVRGKMDPDKFDRGYSYNIRHSFGKEGKRTDYTPYSCMKIILTNPPGQGDYHGCPFRHSDPELLKQKLQSYKISPQGISQILDLIKGTHYQVACQKYFEIIHNVDDCGFSLNHPNQFFVESQRILNGGKDIKKESSQLETPQAKPSVPKTKDVSSALASLNSSLEMDMEGLEEYFSE
;
A
#
# COMPACT_ATOMS: atom_id res chain seq x y z
N MET A 1 55.38 8.71 27.59
CA MET A 1 54.65 8.53 28.86
C MET A 1 53.85 9.79 29.15
N GLN A 2 52.64 9.60 29.68
CA GLN A 2 51.70 10.54 30.30
C GLN A 2 50.93 11.55 29.43
N PHE A 3 49.63 11.25 29.36
CA PHE A 3 48.50 12.10 29.01
C PHE A 3 48.14 13.04 30.18
N SER A 4 47.73 14.27 29.90
CA SER A 4 46.49 14.84 30.47
C SER A 4 46.12 16.14 29.77
N GLY A 5 44.92 16.17 29.18
CA GLY A 5 44.34 17.33 28.53
C GLY A 5 42.86 17.07 28.30
N ARG A 6 42.04 17.41 29.31
CA ARG A 6 40.57 17.31 29.32
C ARG A 6 39.99 17.99 28.06
N ARG A 7 39.63 17.21 27.04
CA ARG A 7 38.71 17.68 25.98
C ARG A 7 37.31 17.72 26.58
N ARG A 8 36.79 18.94 26.80
CA ARG A 8 35.36 19.18 26.91
C ARG A 8 34.72 18.69 25.61
N ASN A 9 33.97 17.59 25.67
CA ASN A 9 33.11 17.17 24.56
C ASN A 9 32.04 18.26 24.38
N LEU A 10 32.16 19.01 23.29
CA LEU A 10 31.16 19.98 22.86
C LEU A 10 29.87 19.24 22.49
N ARG A 11 28.79 19.58 23.18
CA ARG A 11 27.39 19.26 22.83
C ARG A 11 26.91 20.06 21.60
N LEU A 12 27.73 20.25 20.56
CA LEU A 12 27.37 21.08 19.39
C LEU A 12 26.66 20.32 18.25
N ALA A 13 26.74 18.98 18.21
CA ALA A 13 26.13 18.20 17.14
C ALA A 13 24.61 17.96 17.29
N GLY A 14 24.06 18.20 18.50
CA GLY A 14 22.62 18.09 18.75
C GLY A 14 21.82 19.27 18.20
N ASP A 15 22.34 20.49 18.37
CA ASP A 15 21.65 21.72 17.98
C ASP A 15 21.54 21.90 16.45
N GLN A 16 22.56 21.50 15.67
CA GLN A 16 22.51 21.56 14.20
C GLN A 16 21.53 20.56 13.57
N LYS A 17 21.35 19.39 14.20
CA LYS A 17 20.41 18.36 13.72
C LYS A 17 18.96 18.77 13.97
N SER A 18 18.66 19.33 15.14
CA SER A 18 17.32 19.85 15.45
C SER A 18 16.94 21.04 14.56
N ALA A 19 17.92 21.88 14.18
CA ALA A 19 17.69 23.02 13.29
C ALA A 19 17.23 22.63 11.88
N CYS A 20 17.64 21.46 11.36
CA CYS A 20 17.22 21.01 10.01
C CYS A 20 15.76 20.55 9.97
N TYR A 21 15.21 20.11 11.11
CA TYR A 21 13.85 19.60 11.20
C TYR A 21 13.19 20.14 12.47
N PRO A 22 12.72 21.40 12.48
CA PRO A 22 12.17 22.03 13.68
C PRO A 22 10.80 21.45 14.08
N HIS A 23 10.00 21.03 13.09
CA HIS A 23 8.62 20.58 13.28
C HIS A 23 8.39 19.16 12.74
N SER A 24 7.40 18.47 13.29
CA SER A 24 6.89 17.20 12.73
C SER A 24 5.98 17.39 11.51
N LEU A 25 5.51 18.63 11.29
CA LEU A 25 4.85 19.08 10.06
C LEU A 25 5.86 19.76 9.15
N GLN A 26 5.81 19.45 7.85
CA GLN A 26 6.68 20.06 6.86
C GLN A 26 5.90 20.28 5.54
N PHE A 27 6.20 21.39 4.87
CA PHE A 27 5.71 21.65 3.50
C PHE A 27 6.59 21.03 2.40
N TYR A 28 7.69 20.37 2.79
CA TYR A 28 8.64 19.73 1.87
C TYR A 28 9.11 20.68 0.75
N LEU A 29 9.56 21.88 1.12
CA LEU A 29 9.97 22.93 0.18
C LEU A 29 11.40 22.73 -0.31
N GLU A 30 12.32 22.51 0.60
CA GLU A 30 13.75 22.38 0.31
C GLU A 30 14.13 20.91 0.11
N PRO A 31 14.82 20.54 -0.99
CA PRO A 31 15.27 19.17 -1.18
C PRO A 31 16.29 18.72 -0.12
N PRO A 32 16.28 17.45 0.31
CA PRO A 32 17.30 16.92 1.19
C PRO A 32 18.66 16.89 0.50
N SER A 33 19.70 17.40 1.16
CA SER A 33 21.08 17.43 0.66
C SER A 33 21.95 16.26 1.15
N GLU A 34 21.35 15.31 1.85
CA GLU A 34 22.05 14.16 2.44
C GLU A 34 22.20 13.02 1.43
N ASN A 35 23.36 12.35 1.46
CA ASN A 35 23.60 11.14 0.68
C ASN A 35 23.13 9.91 1.45
N ILE A 36 22.37 9.03 0.80
CA ILE A 36 21.87 7.78 1.37
C ILE A 36 22.28 6.58 0.54
N SER A 37 22.30 5.40 1.15
CA SER A 37 22.56 4.16 0.40
C SER A 37 21.39 3.80 -0.52
N LEU A 38 21.64 3.04 -1.58
CA LEU A 38 20.57 2.59 -2.50
C LEU A 38 19.52 1.72 -1.78
N ILE A 39 19.96 0.91 -0.81
CA ILE A 39 19.08 0.08 0.02
C ILE A 39 18.17 0.96 0.88
N GLU A 40 18.71 2.01 1.47
CA GLU A 40 17.93 2.97 2.25
C GLU A 40 16.93 3.74 1.35
N PHE A 41 17.37 4.17 0.17
CA PHE A 41 16.52 4.82 -0.82
C PHE A 41 15.30 3.96 -1.19
N GLU A 42 15.53 2.68 -1.50
CA GLU A 42 14.47 1.73 -1.84
C GLU A 42 13.51 1.50 -0.66
N ASN A 43 14.03 1.25 0.55
CA ASN A 43 13.22 1.03 1.74
C ASN A 43 12.35 2.25 2.08
N LEU A 44 12.92 3.47 1.98
CA LEU A 44 12.19 4.72 2.22
C LEU A 44 11.05 4.90 1.22
N ALA A 45 11.29 4.61 -0.07
CA ALA A 45 10.26 4.67 -1.10
C ALA A 45 9.12 3.69 -0.82
N ILE A 46 9.46 2.43 -0.56
CA ILE A 46 8.49 1.36 -0.30
C ILE A 46 7.66 1.68 0.95
N ASP A 47 8.29 2.12 2.04
CA ASP A 47 7.60 2.36 3.29
C ASP A 47 6.68 3.60 3.22
N ARG A 48 7.09 4.67 2.54
CA ARG A 48 6.17 5.80 2.32
C ARG A 48 5.03 5.42 1.40
N LEU A 49 5.30 4.61 0.38
CA LEU A 49 4.24 4.11 -0.50
C LEU A 49 3.21 3.26 0.27
N LYS A 50 3.66 2.40 1.19
CA LYS A 50 2.76 1.66 2.08
C LYS A 50 1.89 2.63 2.89
N LEU A 51 2.49 3.68 3.47
CA LEU A 51 1.74 4.69 4.22
C LEU A 51 0.66 5.36 3.36
N LEU A 52 1.01 5.85 2.18
CA LEU A 52 0.05 6.55 1.30
C LEU A 52 -1.06 5.62 0.77
N LYS A 53 -0.75 4.35 0.49
CA LYS A 53 -1.77 3.34 0.16
C LYS A 53 -2.69 3.05 1.34
N THR A 54 -2.17 3.06 2.58
CA THR A 54 -3.01 2.95 3.77
C THR A 54 -3.93 4.17 3.91
N VAL A 55 -3.43 5.39 3.68
CA VAL A 55 -4.25 6.62 3.70
C VAL A 55 -5.41 6.51 2.70
N GLU A 56 -5.12 6.06 1.48
CA GLU A 56 -6.15 5.81 0.46
C GLU A 56 -7.20 4.80 0.94
N ASN A 57 -6.77 3.62 1.39
CA ASN A 57 -7.68 2.55 1.81
C ASN A 57 -8.56 2.98 3.00
N LEU A 58 -7.99 3.67 3.99
CA LEU A 58 -8.75 4.19 5.13
C LEU A 58 -9.72 5.29 4.71
N GLY A 59 -9.35 6.13 3.73
CA GLY A 59 -10.22 7.18 3.19
C GLY A 59 -11.41 6.66 2.39
N VAL A 60 -11.32 5.43 1.86
CA VAL A 60 -12.42 4.74 1.18
C VAL A 60 -13.29 3.99 2.17
N SER A 61 -12.69 3.28 3.12
CA SER A 61 -13.40 2.42 4.07
C SER A 61 -14.05 3.17 5.23
N TYR A 62 -13.53 4.34 5.60
CA TYR A 62 -13.99 5.11 6.77
C TYR A 62 -14.20 6.58 6.43
N VAL A 63 -15.06 7.23 7.23
CA VAL A 63 -15.21 8.68 7.18
C VAL A 63 -14.02 9.33 7.89
N LYS A 64 -13.38 10.28 7.19
CA LYS A 64 -12.25 11.07 7.73
C LYS A 64 -12.66 11.77 9.02
N GLY A 65 -11.85 11.62 10.06
CA GLY A 65 -12.08 12.22 11.38
C GLY A 65 -12.72 11.29 12.41
N THR A 66 -13.25 10.13 12.01
CA THR A 66 -13.71 9.10 12.96
C THR A 66 -12.55 8.52 13.77
N GLU A 67 -12.82 8.03 14.99
CA GLU A 67 -11.79 7.41 15.85
C GLU A 67 -11.13 6.20 15.19
N GLN A 68 -11.90 5.39 14.45
CA GLN A 68 -11.38 4.23 13.71
C GLN A 68 -10.37 4.65 12.64
N TYR A 69 -10.68 5.69 11.86
CA TYR A 69 -9.77 6.26 10.87
C TYR A 69 -8.48 6.75 11.54
N GLN A 70 -8.63 7.53 12.62
CA GLN A 70 -7.48 8.13 13.31
C GLN A 70 -6.57 7.07 13.95
N SER A 71 -7.16 6.12 14.69
CA SER A 71 -6.43 5.08 15.40
C SER A 71 -5.64 4.17 14.44
N LYS A 72 -6.27 3.73 13.35
CA LYS A 72 -5.61 2.88 12.35
C LYS A 72 -4.49 3.59 11.60
N LEU A 73 -4.71 4.84 11.22
CA LEU A 73 -3.70 5.63 10.54
C LEU A 73 -2.50 5.90 11.47
N GLU A 74 -2.76 6.21 12.74
CA GLU A 74 -1.70 6.37 13.75
C GLU A 74 -0.89 5.08 13.93
N ALA A 75 -1.56 3.92 14.03
CA ALA A 75 -0.90 2.63 14.19
C ALA A 75 0.05 2.31 13.02
N GLU A 76 -0.36 2.58 11.78
CA GLU A 76 0.49 2.35 10.60
C GLU A 76 1.64 3.35 10.50
N ILE A 77 1.43 4.63 10.83
CA ILE A 77 2.52 5.61 10.92
C ILE A 77 3.58 5.17 11.93
N ARG A 78 3.14 4.71 13.11
CA ARG A 78 4.02 4.21 14.17
C ARG A 78 4.80 2.98 13.72
N LYS A 79 4.13 2.01 13.10
CA LYS A 79 4.74 0.78 12.57
C LYS A 79 5.80 1.07 11.49
N LEU A 80 5.55 2.05 10.63
CA LEU A 80 6.46 2.45 9.55
C LEU A 80 7.54 3.45 10.00
N LYS A 81 7.53 3.83 11.28
CA LYS A 81 8.49 4.76 11.92
C LYS A 81 8.52 6.16 11.29
N PHE A 82 7.36 6.65 10.83
CA PHE A 82 7.23 8.04 10.39
C PHE A 82 6.86 8.96 11.56
N SER A 83 7.24 10.22 11.47
CA SER A 83 6.90 11.22 12.48
C SER A 83 5.38 11.50 12.51
N PHE A 84 4.79 11.55 13.70
CA PHE A 84 3.38 11.91 13.90
C PHE A 84 3.13 12.69 15.19
N ARG A 85 3.85 12.38 16.27
CA ARG A 85 3.85 13.13 17.54
C ARG A 85 5.29 13.29 18.02
N GLU A 86 5.54 14.40 18.69
CA GLU A 86 6.80 14.64 19.41
C GLU A 86 6.97 13.59 20.50
N ASN A 87 8.10 12.87 20.46
CA ASN A 87 8.50 11.86 21.42
C ASN A 87 10.01 11.96 21.60
N LEU A 88 10.45 12.26 22.83
CA LEU A 88 11.73 12.90 23.18
C LEU A 88 13.03 12.27 22.68
N GLU A 89 13.06 11.00 22.26
CA GLU A 89 14.33 10.26 21.99
C GLU A 89 14.62 9.98 20.50
N ASP A 90 13.62 10.00 19.59
CA ASP A 90 13.77 9.52 18.20
C ASP A 90 13.25 10.48 17.09
N GLU A 91 13.00 11.75 17.41
CA GLU A 91 12.29 12.66 16.50
C GLU A 91 13.06 12.98 15.21
N TYR A 92 14.38 13.12 15.30
CA TYR A 92 15.19 13.51 14.15
C TYR A 92 15.13 12.47 13.04
N GLU A 93 15.32 11.18 13.36
CA GLU A 93 15.30 10.13 12.34
C GLU A 93 13.91 9.95 11.73
N ALA A 94 12.85 10.07 12.53
CA ALA A 94 11.47 10.02 12.02
C ALA A 94 11.14 11.19 11.08
N ARG A 95 11.62 12.41 11.39
CA ARG A 95 11.48 13.61 10.56
C ARG A 95 12.33 13.51 9.28
N ARG A 96 13.59 13.09 9.39
CA ARG A 96 14.49 12.82 8.26
C ARG A 96 13.90 11.80 7.30
N ARG A 97 13.42 10.66 7.83
CA ARG A 97 12.76 9.60 7.08
C ARG A 97 11.53 10.11 6.33
N ASP A 98 10.69 10.90 6.99
CA ASP A 98 9.53 11.52 6.37
C ASP A 98 9.92 12.48 5.23
N HIS A 99 10.90 13.35 5.48
CA HIS A 99 11.38 14.32 4.50
C HIS A 99 11.94 13.65 3.24
N ILE A 100 12.91 12.75 3.42
CA ILE A 100 13.60 12.09 2.31
C ILE A 100 12.63 11.24 1.50
N SER A 101 11.82 10.41 2.18
CA SER A 101 10.88 9.53 1.48
C SER A 101 9.86 10.29 0.64
N HIS A 102 9.42 11.47 1.07
CA HIS A 102 8.53 12.33 0.28
C HIS A 102 9.17 12.73 -1.05
N PHE A 103 10.42 13.22 -1.01
CA PHE A 103 11.15 13.63 -2.20
C PHE A 103 11.49 12.45 -3.12
N ILE A 104 11.77 11.26 -2.56
CA ILE A 104 11.97 10.05 -3.36
C ILE A 104 10.69 9.72 -4.16
N LEU A 105 9.52 9.73 -3.52
CA LEU A 105 8.27 9.43 -4.21
C LEU A 105 7.88 10.49 -5.26
N ARG A 106 8.32 11.74 -5.13
CA ARG A 106 8.12 12.75 -6.20
C ARG A 106 8.71 12.29 -7.54
N LEU A 107 9.84 11.58 -7.53
CA LEU A 107 10.46 11.07 -8.76
C LEU A 107 9.56 10.04 -9.46
N ALA A 108 8.91 9.16 -8.70
CA ALA A 108 8.01 8.15 -9.26
C ALA A 108 6.66 8.75 -9.68
N TYR A 109 6.06 9.60 -8.84
CA TYR A 109 4.69 10.09 -9.02
C TYR A 109 4.57 11.37 -9.85
N CYS A 110 5.68 11.93 -10.37
CA CYS A 110 5.63 13.08 -11.28
C CYS A 110 5.37 12.71 -12.75
N GLN A 111 5.44 11.42 -13.12
CA GLN A 111 5.49 10.95 -14.50
C GLN A 111 4.18 11.16 -15.29
N SER A 112 3.02 10.94 -14.67
CA SER A 112 1.71 11.11 -15.31
C SER A 112 0.82 12.08 -14.51
N GLU A 113 -0.23 12.62 -15.14
CA GLU A 113 -1.20 13.46 -14.40
C GLU A 113 -1.95 12.67 -13.34
N ASP A 114 -2.33 11.42 -13.61
CA ASP A 114 -3.08 10.60 -12.68
C ASP A 114 -2.25 10.25 -11.44
N LEU A 115 -0.96 9.91 -11.62
CA LEU A 115 -0.05 9.68 -10.50
C LEU A 115 0.15 10.96 -9.67
N ARG A 116 0.30 12.11 -10.32
CA ARG A 116 0.42 13.41 -9.62
C ARG A 116 -0.82 13.71 -8.79
N ARG A 117 -2.02 13.53 -9.37
CA ARG A 117 -3.31 13.75 -8.69
C ARG A 117 -3.46 12.83 -7.48
N TRP A 118 -3.15 11.53 -7.65
CA TRP A 118 -3.20 10.56 -6.58
C TRP A 118 -2.23 10.91 -5.44
N PHE A 119 -0.96 11.18 -5.78
CA PHE A 119 0.07 11.49 -4.78
C PHE A 119 -0.25 12.75 -3.98
N ILE A 120 -0.68 13.82 -4.67
CA ILE A 120 -1.12 15.06 -4.01
C ILE A 120 -2.29 14.77 -3.08
N GLN A 121 -3.29 13.99 -3.51
CA GLN A 121 -4.46 13.69 -2.71
C GLN A 121 -4.10 12.95 -1.42
N GLN A 122 -3.28 11.89 -1.50
CA GLN A 122 -2.89 11.12 -0.32
C GLN A 122 -1.97 11.92 0.62
N GLU A 123 -1.03 12.71 0.10
CA GLU A 123 -0.17 13.58 0.90
C GLU A 123 -0.96 14.69 1.60
N MET A 124 -1.96 15.27 0.94
CA MET A 124 -2.86 16.24 1.57
C MET A 124 -3.67 15.62 2.71
N ASP A 125 -4.18 14.41 2.53
CA ASP A 125 -4.94 13.71 3.56
C ASP A 125 -4.06 13.30 4.75
N LEU A 126 -2.81 12.91 4.49
CA LEU A 126 -1.80 12.69 5.53
C LEU A 126 -1.48 13.97 6.29
N LEU A 127 -1.28 15.09 5.57
CA LEU A 127 -1.01 16.40 6.19
C LEU A 127 -2.19 16.84 7.06
N ARG A 128 -3.43 16.71 6.55
CA ARG A 128 -4.65 17.01 7.31
C ARG A 128 -4.72 16.20 8.60
N PHE A 129 -4.43 14.90 8.53
CA PHE A 129 -4.40 14.05 9.72
C PHE A 129 -3.38 14.55 10.74
N ARG A 130 -2.14 14.86 10.31
CA ARG A 130 -1.08 15.38 11.20
C ARG A 130 -1.46 16.70 11.85
N PHE A 131 -2.12 17.60 11.11
CA PHE A 131 -2.64 18.84 11.67
C PHE A 131 -3.67 18.60 12.77
N ASN A 132 -4.61 17.67 12.55
CA ASN A 132 -5.70 17.43 13.49
C ASN A 132 -5.26 16.79 14.82
N ILE A 133 -4.12 16.08 14.84
CA ILE A 133 -3.60 15.44 16.06
C ILE A 133 -2.60 16.31 16.83
N LEU A 134 -2.14 17.42 16.24
CA LEU A 134 -1.17 18.30 16.88
C LEU A 134 -1.86 19.27 17.84
N PRO A 135 -1.23 19.58 18.98
CA PRO A 135 -1.77 20.54 19.92
C PRO A 135 -1.65 21.97 19.36
N LYS A 136 -2.55 22.86 19.84
CA LYS A 136 -2.73 24.22 19.30
C LYS A 136 -1.45 25.07 19.34
N ASP A 137 -0.64 24.91 20.38
CA ASP A 137 0.64 25.60 20.57
C ASP A 137 1.66 25.24 19.48
N LYS A 138 1.72 23.98 19.08
CA LYS A 138 2.63 23.50 18.03
C LYS A 138 2.17 23.94 16.65
N ILE A 139 0.86 23.96 16.41
CA ILE A 139 0.31 24.52 15.18
C ILE A 139 0.70 26.00 15.08
N GLN A 140 0.55 26.79 16.15
CA GLN A 140 0.96 28.19 16.15
C GLN A 140 2.44 28.39 15.85
N ASN A 141 3.32 27.56 16.41
CA ASN A 141 4.76 27.64 16.11
C ASN A 141 5.05 27.29 14.65
N PHE A 142 4.41 26.24 14.11
CA PHE A 142 4.52 25.91 12.69
C PHE A 142 4.03 27.05 11.79
N LEU A 143 2.94 27.73 12.16
CA LEU A 143 2.39 28.85 11.38
C LEU A 143 3.33 30.06 11.39
N LYS A 144 3.98 30.36 12.51
CA LYS A 144 4.97 31.45 12.60
C LYS A 144 6.20 31.21 11.73
N ASP A 145 6.65 29.95 11.68
CA ASP A 145 7.82 29.56 10.89
C ASP A 145 7.49 29.32 9.41
N SER A 146 6.21 29.10 9.11
CA SER A 146 5.73 29.07 7.73
C SER A 146 5.82 30.48 7.14
N HIS A 147 6.17 30.60 5.86
CA HIS A 147 6.25 31.89 5.14
C HIS A 147 4.89 32.58 4.94
N LEU A 148 3.90 32.29 5.79
CA LEU A 148 2.54 32.76 5.72
C LEU A 148 2.30 33.74 6.85
N GLN A 149 1.69 34.88 6.50
CA GLN A 149 1.35 35.92 7.46
C GLN A 149 0.07 35.55 8.20
N PHE A 150 0.20 34.68 9.21
CA PHE A 150 -0.89 34.36 10.13
C PHE A 150 -0.74 35.18 11.41
N GLU A 151 -1.49 36.26 11.52
CA GLU A 151 -1.55 37.07 12.74
C GLU A 151 -2.79 36.69 13.55
N ALA A 152 -2.58 36.23 14.80
CA ALA A 152 -3.69 36.02 15.72
C ALA A 152 -4.20 37.37 16.23
N ILE A 153 -5.52 37.58 16.20
CA ILE A 153 -6.13 38.82 16.72
C ILE A 153 -6.12 38.83 18.25
N SER A 154 -6.17 40.02 18.85
CA SER A 154 -6.30 40.16 20.31
C SER A 154 -7.71 39.79 20.77
N ASP A 155 -7.86 39.47 22.05
CA ASP A 155 -9.17 39.17 22.65
C ASP A 155 -10.14 40.36 22.57
N ASP A 156 -9.62 41.60 22.60
CA ASP A 156 -10.40 42.82 22.41
C ASP A 156 -10.94 42.93 20.99
N GLU A 157 -10.09 42.73 19.97
CA GLU A 157 -10.50 42.75 18.56
C GLU A 157 -11.47 41.62 18.23
N LYS A 158 -11.28 40.46 18.86
CA LYS A 158 -12.14 39.28 18.74
C LYS A 158 -13.53 39.56 19.31
N SER A 159 -13.61 40.10 20.52
CA SER A 159 -14.89 40.39 21.19
C SER A 159 -15.71 41.44 20.41
N GLN A 160 -15.05 42.41 19.78
CA GLN A 160 -15.71 43.43 18.96
C GLN A 160 -16.35 42.86 17.69
N ARG A 161 -15.71 41.87 17.06
CA ARG A 161 -16.11 41.29 15.76
C ARG A 161 -16.80 39.93 15.89
N GLU A 162 -16.96 39.45 17.12
CA GLU A 162 -17.59 38.18 17.44
C GLU A 162 -18.94 37.95 16.74
N PRO A 163 -19.92 38.88 16.75
CA PRO A 163 -21.21 38.63 16.11
C PRO A 163 -21.08 38.40 14.60
N ASP A 164 -20.21 39.16 13.93
CA ASP A 164 -20.02 39.08 12.48
C ASP A 164 -19.22 37.82 12.07
N ILE A 165 -18.24 37.43 12.88
CA ILE A 165 -17.49 36.18 12.71
C ILE A 165 -18.44 34.99 12.85
N ILE A 166 -19.31 34.97 13.86
CA ILE A 166 -20.30 33.90 14.06
C ILE A 166 -21.29 33.86 12.90
N ALA A 167 -21.83 35.01 12.48
CA ALA A 167 -22.79 35.09 11.37
C ALA A 167 -22.20 34.57 10.04
N SER A 168 -20.89 34.75 9.85
CA SER A 168 -20.20 34.37 8.62
C SER A 168 -19.62 32.94 8.64
N SER A 169 -19.55 32.30 9.81
CA SER A 169 -18.88 31.01 9.99
C SER A 169 -19.88 29.88 10.23
N PRO A 170 -20.29 29.12 9.21
CA PRO A 170 -21.26 28.03 9.36
C PRO A 170 -20.74 26.87 10.24
N SER A 171 -19.44 26.85 10.53
CA SER A 171 -18.73 25.83 11.31
C SER A 171 -18.76 26.06 12.83
N LEU A 172 -19.29 27.20 13.30
CA LEU A 172 -19.17 27.68 14.68
C LEU A 172 -20.53 27.97 15.35
N SER A 173 -20.68 27.55 16.60
CA SER A 173 -21.70 28.04 17.54
C SER A 173 -21.09 29.12 18.44
N GLY A 174 -21.89 30.09 18.92
CA GLY A 174 -21.37 31.24 19.69
C GLY A 174 -20.52 30.85 20.92
N THR A 175 -20.89 29.79 21.64
CA THR A 175 -20.12 29.26 22.79
C THR A 175 -18.76 28.62 22.43
N GLN A 176 -18.52 28.29 21.16
CA GLN A 176 -17.26 27.70 20.71
C GLN A 176 -16.21 28.76 20.36
N LEU A 177 -16.66 29.98 20.03
CA LEU A 177 -15.74 31.03 19.60
C LEU A 177 -14.89 31.55 20.77
N GLU A 178 -15.44 31.64 21.98
CA GLU A 178 -14.73 32.13 23.18
C GLU A 178 -13.35 31.46 23.37
N PHE A 179 -13.25 30.15 23.16
CA PHE A 179 -12.03 29.38 23.40
C PHE A 179 -11.16 29.11 22.15
N GLU A 180 -11.57 29.62 20.98
CA GLU A 180 -10.85 29.41 19.73
C GLU A 180 -10.07 30.66 19.29
N SER A 181 -8.83 30.48 18.86
CA SER A 181 -8.04 31.58 18.29
C SER A 181 -8.54 31.90 16.89
N VAL A 182 -8.70 33.20 16.60
CA VAL A 182 -9.06 33.72 15.28
C VAL A 182 -7.82 34.38 14.66
N TYR A 183 -7.62 34.14 13.38
CA TYR A 183 -6.48 34.63 12.62
C TYR A 183 -6.93 35.64 11.58
N LYS A 184 -6.23 36.76 11.52
CA LYS A 184 -6.37 37.78 10.48
C LYS A 184 -5.42 37.45 9.34
N ILE A 185 -5.96 37.27 8.14
CA ILE A 185 -5.22 36.84 6.96
C ILE A 185 -5.64 37.69 5.77
N PRO A 186 -4.75 38.08 4.84
CA PRO A 186 -5.15 38.73 3.59
C PRO A 186 -6.25 37.91 2.88
N PHE A 187 -7.33 38.57 2.46
CA PHE A 187 -8.50 37.83 1.93
C PHE A 187 -8.13 36.96 0.72
N ALA A 188 -7.15 37.38 -0.09
CA ALA A 188 -6.65 36.65 -1.26
C ALA A 188 -6.18 35.21 -0.92
N ASP A 189 -5.60 35.01 0.26
CA ASP A 189 -5.13 33.70 0.72
C ASP A 189 -6.27 32.82 1.24
N ALA A 190 -7.42 33.42 1.58
CA ALA A 190 -8.63 32.75 2.07
C ALA A 190 -9.70 32.50 0.97
N LEU A 191 -9.29 32.42 -0.31
CA LEU A 191 -10.18 32.32 -1.47
C LEU A 191 -11.31 31.30 -1.33
N ASP A 192 -10.99 30.10 -0.87
CA ASP A 192 -11.96 29.00 -0.76
C ASP A 192 -12.99 29.20 0.36
N LEU A 193 -12.69 30.02 1.35
CA LEU A 193 -13.60 30.35 2.43
C LEU A 193 -14.52 31.50 2.02
N PHE A 194 -13.95 32.61 1.53
CA PHE A 194 -14.72 33.81 1.25
C PHE A 194 -15.59 33.70 -0.01
N ARG A 195 -15.16 32.97 -1.06
CA ARG A 195 -16.00 32.75 -2.25
C ARG A 195 -17.33 32.08 -1.92
N GLY A 196 -17.34 31.27 -0.85
CA GLY A 196 -18.52 30.58 -0.34
C GLY A 196 -19.23 31.34 0.77
N ARG A 197 -18.81 32.58 1.10
CA ARG A 197 -19.28 33.36 2.25
C ARG A 197 -19.22 32.57 3.57
N ARG A 198 -18.11 31.87 3.80
CA ARG A 198 -17.88 31.04 5.00
C ARG A 198 -16.89 31.67 5.99
N VAL A 199 -16.63 32.97 5.84
CA VAL A 199 -15.67 33.72 6.65
C VAL A 199 -16.04 35.19 6.65
N TYR A 200 -15.78 35.88 7.75
CA TYR A 200 -15.96 37.32 7.87
C TYR A 200 -14.83 38.08 7.16
N LEU A 201 -15.18 39.16 6.46
CA LEU A 201 -14.24 40.01 5.73
C LEU A 201 -14.36 41.47 6.21
N GLU A 202 -13.23 42.10 6.49
CA GLU A 202 -13.14 43.53 6.83
C GLU A 202 -11.85 44.11 6.28
N ASP A 203 -11.95 45.23 5.55
CA ASP A 203 -10.80 46.01 5.05
C ASP A 203 -9.72 45.20 4.31
N GLY A 204 -10.13 44.23 3.48
CA GLY A 204 -9.20 43.37 2.73
C GLY A 204 -8.61 42.20 3.52
N PHE A 205 -9.08 41.96 4.75
CA PHE A 205 -8.69 40.82 5.57
C PHE A 205 -9.85 39.87 5.83
N ALA A 206 -9.52 38.59 5.94
CA ALA A 206 -10.40 37.52 6.37
C ALA A 206 -10.09 37.12 7.82
N TYR A 207 -11.13 36.92 8.62
CA TYR A 207 -11.03 36.52 10.02
C TYR A 207 -11.39 35.05 10.16
N VAL A 208 -10.37 34.20 10.28
CA VAL A 208 -10.48 32.75 10.12
C VAL A 208 -10.25 32.04 11.45
N PRO A 209 -11.19 31.20 11.91
CA PRO A 209 -10.97 30.31 13.06
C PRO A 209 -9.87 29.29 12.79
N LEU A 210 -9.21 28.81 13.85
CA LEU A 210 -8.17 27.76 13.73
C LEU A 210 -8.67 26.52 12.97
N LYS A 211 -9.93 26.10 13.15
CA LYS A 211 -10.48 24.95 12.41
C LYS A 211 -10.48 25.13 10.89
N ASP A 212 -10.71 26.35 10.41
CA ASP A 212 -10.80 26.65 8.98
C ASP A 212 -9.46 27.07 8.37
N ILE A 213 -8.45 27.43 9.19
CA ILE A 213 -7.07 27.68 8.74
C ILE A 213 -6.45 26.47 8.06
N VAL A 214 -6.83 25.26 8.51
CA VAL A 214 -6.31 24.00 7.99
C VAL A 214 -6.65 23.88 6.50
N ALA A 215 -7.81 24.36 6.07
CA ALA A 215 -8.19 24.35 4.66
C ALA A 215 -7.28 25.25 3.81
N ILE A 216 -6.94 26.44 4.31
CA ILE A 216 -6.04 27.38 3.62
C ILE A 216 -4.65 26.75 3.43
N ILE A 217 -4.09 26.22 4.51
CA ILE A 217 -2.77 25.56 4.53
C ILE A 217 -2.73 24.37 3.56
N LEU A 218 -3.77 23.52 3.59
CA LEU A 218 -3.85 22.36 2.69
C LEU A 218 -3.89 22.77 1.22
N ASN A 219 -4.60 23.86 0.89
CA ASN A 219 -4.69 24.36 -0.47
C ASN A 219 -3.36 24.93 -0.97
N GLU A 220 -2.67 25.69 -0.13
CA GLU A 220 -1.35 26.20 -0.49
C GLU A 220 -0.34 25.05 -0.64
N PHE A 221 -0.36 24.08 0.27
CA PHE A 221 0.44 22.87 0.15
C PHE A 221 0.16 22.15 -1.18
N ARG A 222 -1.12 22.00 -1.55
CA ARG A 222 -1.54 21.43 -2.84
C ARG A 222 -0.92 22.18 -4.02
N ALA A 223 -1.00 23.51 -4.02
CA ALA A 223 -0.49 24.36 -5.09
C ALA A 223 1.04 24.26 -5.22
N LYS A 224 1.75 24.35 -4.09
CA LYS A 224 3.22 24.24 -4.05
C LYS A 224 3.69 22.84 -4.47
N LEU A 225 3.06 21.78 -3.97
CA LEU A 225 3.39 20.41 -4.33
C LEU A 225 3.12 20.12 -5.81
N SER A 226 1.99 20.59 -6.34
CA SER A 226 1.65 20.46 -7.76
C SER A 226 2.70 21.12 -8.66
N LYS A 227 3.10 22.36 -8.32
CA LYS A 227 4.18 23.08 -9.01
C LYS A 227 5.51 22.33 -8.91
N ALA A 228 5.86 21.82 -7.72
CA ALA A 228 7.10 21.07 -7.51
C ALA A 228 7.14 19.80 -8.37
N LEU A 229 6.07 19.00 -8.41
CA LEU A 229 5.99 17.79 -9.24
C LEU A 229 6.12 18.11 -10.73
N ALA A 230 5.52 19.22 -11.20
CA ALA A 230 5.68 19.65 -12.59
C ALA A 230 7.14 20.02 -12.92
N LEU A 231 7.86 20.65 -12.00
CA LEU A 231 9.28 20.93 -12.15
C LEU A 231 10.12 19.66 -12.12
N THR A 232 9.84 18.73 -11.19
CA THR A 232 10.52 17.42 -11.12
C THR A 232 10.34 16.61 -12.40
N ALA A 233 9.13 16.58 -12.97
CA ALA A 233 8.88 15.87 -14.22
C ALA A 233 9.73 16.41 -15.39
N ARG A 234 9.97 17.73 -15.44
CA ARG A 234 10.81 18.35 -16.48
C ARG A 234 12.28 17.96 -16.37
N THR A 235 12.78 17.72 -15.16
CA THR A 235 14.19 17.36 -14.92
C THR A 235 14.42 15.85 -14.79
N LEU A 236 13.35 15.06 -14.70
CA LEU A 236 13.39 13.60 -14.58
C LEU A 236 14.23 12.89 -15.66
N PRO A 237 14.26 13.30 -16.94
CA PRO A 237 15.07 12.62 -17.96
C PRO A 237 16.57 12.54 -17.62
N ALA A 238 17.12 13.53 -16.90
CA ALA A 238 18.51 13.52 -16.46
C ALA A 238 18.80 12.50 -15.34
N VAL A 239 17.76 12.08 -14.61
CA VAL A 239 17.83 11.05 -13.56
C VAL A 239 17.53 9.67 -14.14
N GLN A 240 16.69 9.61 -15.18
CA GLN A 240 16.33 8.40 -15.90
C GLN A 240 17.49 7.76 -16.67
N SER A 241 18.57 8.48 -16.95
CA SER A 241 19.79 7.86 -17.48
C SER A 241 20.52 6.96 -16.47
N ASP A 242 20.17 7.03 -15.18
CA ASP A 242 20.75 6.17 -14.15
C ASP A 242 20.02 4.81 -14.10
N GLU A 243 20.73 3.75 -14.52
CA GLU A 243 20.21 2.38 -14.54
C GLU A 243 19.76 1.87 -13.17
N ARG A 244 20.27 2.44 -12.06
CA ARG A 244 19.91 2.01 -10.70
C ARG A 244 18.52 2.48 -10.31
N LEU A 245 18.09 3.64 -10.81
CA LEU A 245 16.84 4.28 -10.42
C LEU A 245 15.68 3.89 -11.34
N GLN A 246 15.97 3.59 -12.60
CA GLN A 246 14.97 3.21 -13.62
C GLN A 246 14.02 2.09 -13.17
N PRO A 247 14.51 0.92 -12.70
CA PRO A 247 13.63 -0.15 -12.24
C PRO A 247 12.76 0.31 -11.07
N LEU A 248 13.32 1.04 -10.11
CA LEU A 248 12.54 1.46 -8.95
C LEU A 248 11.43 2.45 -9.35
N LEU A 249 11.75 3.46 -10.16
CA LEU A 249 10.80 4.52 -10.53
C LEU A 249 9.66 4.02 -11.42
N ASN A 250 9.94 3.08 -12.33
CA ASN A 250 8.91 2.53 -13.23
C ASN A 250 8.00 1.54 -12.51
N HIS A 251 8.53 0.82 -11.52
CA HIS A 251 7.76 -0.21 -10.83
C HIS A 251 7.04 0.32 -9.59
N LEU A 252 7.53 1.37 -8.91
CA LEU A 252 6.97 1.88 -7.65
C LEU A 252 5.45 2.08 -7.66
N SER A 253 4.87 2.62 -8.74
CA SER A 253 3.42 2.81 -8.85
C SER A 253 2.63 1.50 -8.87
N HIS A 254 3.21 0.44 -9.42
CA HIS A 254 2.59 -0.87 -9.60
C HIS A 254 3.16 -1.96 -8.67
N SER A 255 4.19 -1.63 -7.89
CA SER A 255 4.92 -2.55 -7.04
C SER A 255 4.03 -3.11 -5.93
N TYR A 256 4.14 -4.42 -5.75
CA TYR A 256 3.60 -5.13 -4.62
C TYR A 256 4.45 -4.85 -3.38
N THR A 257 3.85 -4.23 -2.36
CA THR A 257 4.54 -3.84 -1.11
C THR A 257 4.28 -4.80 0.05
N GLY A 258 3.59 -5.92 -0.20
CA GLY A 258 3.23 -6.89 0.83
C GLY A 258 4.27 -8.00 1.02
N GLN A 259 3.90 -9.01 1.79
CA GLN A 259 4.75 -10.16 2.12
C GLN A 259 4.99 -11.05 0.89
N ASP A 260 6.22 -11.50 0.69
CA ASP A 260 6.51 -12.50 -0.32
C ASP A 260 6.00 -13.90 0.11
N TYR A 261 5.18 -14.50 -0.73
CA TYR A 261 4.57 -15.83 -0.52
C TYR A 261 5.32 -16.95 -1.25
N SER A 262 6.47 -16.66 -1.87
CA SER A 262 7.31 -17.66 -2.55
C SER A 262 7.93 -18.69 -1.59
N VAL A 263 8.36 -18.25 -0.40
CA VAL A 263 9.17 -19.05 0.55
C VAL A 263 8.38 -19.64 1.73
N GLN A 264 7.05 -19.48 1.76
CA GLN A 264 6.25 -20.02 2.87
C GLN A 264 6.07 -21.55 2.76
N GLY A 265 7.03 -22.29 3.30
CA GLY A 265 6.90 -23.73 3.57
C GLY A 265 6.02 -24.09 4.78
N ASN A 266 5.32 -23.12 5.40
CA ASN A 266 4.79 -23.26 6.76
C ASN A 266 3.32 -22.84 6.97
N THR A 267 2.51 -22.59 5.94
CA THR A 267 1.05 -22.76 6.09
C THR A 267 0.81 -24.26 6.19
N GLY A 268 0.27 -24.72 7.32
CA GLY A 268 0.23 -26.14 7.69
C GLY A 268 -0.26 -27.05 6.56
N LYS A 269 0.22 -28.30 6.55
CA LYS A 269 0.00 -29.28 5.47
C LYS A 269 -1.47 -29.33 5.04
N ILE A 270 -1.78 -28.70 3.91
CA ILE A 270 -3.11 -28.77 3.29
C ILE A 270 -3.21 -30.13 2.59
N SER A 271 -4.25 -30.90 2.91
CA SER A 271 -4.56 -32.13 2.17
C SER A 271 -5.31 -31.79 0.88
N LEU A 272 -5.08 -32.57 -0.19
CA LEU A 272 -5.76 -32.39 -1.48
C LEU A 272 -7.28 -32.48 -1.36
N ASP A 273 -7.79 -33.27 -0.42
CA ASP A 273 -9.24 -33.46 -0.23
C ASP A 273 -9.90 -32.28 0.50
N GLN A 274 -9.10 -31.40 1.13
CA GLN A 274 -9.60 -30.20 1.78
C GLN A 274 -9.82 -29.04 0.81
N LEU A 275 -9.20 -29.08 -0.38
CA LEU A 275 -9.22 -27.95 -1.33
C LEU A 275 -10.63 -27.53 -1.74
N ASP A 276 -11.55 -28.49 -1.91
CA ASP A 276 -12.94 -28.18 -2.30
C ASP A 276 -13.66 -27.39 -1.20
N SER A 277 -13.49 -27.80 0.07
CA SER A 277 -14.03 -27.08 1.22
C SER A 277 -13.41 -25.69 1.36
N LEU A 278 -12.07 -25.60 1.31
CA LEU A 278 -11.32 -24.35 1.41
C LEU A 278 -11.67 -23.37 0.27
N SER A 279 -12.05 -23.86 -0.90
CA SER A 279 -12.48 -23.01 -2.02
C SER A 279 -13.72 -22.18 -1.70
N THR A 280 -14.58 -22.67 -0.80
CA THR A 280 -15.83 -22.02 -0.43
C THR A 280 -15.67 -21.10 0.78
N THR A 281 -14.78 -21.46 1.72
CA THR A 281 -14.62 -20.76 3.00
C THR A 281 -13.42 -19.81 3.03
N SER A 282 -12.35 -20.11 2.31
CA SER A 282 -11.06 -19.41 2.47
C SER A 282 -10.42 -18.90 1.19
N PHE A 283 -10.93 -19.23 0.02
CA PHE A 283 -10.39 -18.69 -1.22
C PHE A 283 -11.02 -17.34 -1.55
N PRO A 284 -10.22 -16.34 -1.97
CA PRO A 284 -10.78 -15.11 -2.53
C PRO A 284 -11.52 -15.43 -3.84
N PRO A 285 -12.42 -14.54 -4.30
CA PRO A 285 -13.25 -14.79 -5.48
C PRO A 285 -12.47 -15.16 -6.75
N CYS A 286 -11.26 -14.60 -6.94
CA CYS A 286 -10.40 -14.94 -8.07
C CYS A 286 -9.97 -16.42 -8.08
N MET A 287 -9.64 -16.97 -6.92
CA MET A 287 -9.19 -18.37 -6.81
C MET A 287 -10.38 -19.33 -6.71
N ARG A 288 -11.49 -18.90 -6.09
CA ARG A 288 -12.75 -19.65 -6.08
C ARG A 288 -13.29 -19.88 -7.50
N GLN A 289 -13.21 -18.86 -8.36
CA GLN A 289 -13.59 -18.97 -9.77
C GLN A 289 -12.72 -19.98 -10.52
N LEU A 290 -11.40 -19.92 -10.36
CA LEU A 290 -10.46 -20.85 -11.01
C LEU A 290 -10.66 -22.29 -10.52
N HIS A 291 -10.85 -22.47 -9.22
CA HIS A 291 -11.14 -23.78 -8.64
C HIS A 291 -12.43 -24.38 -9.22
N LYS A 292 -13.52 -23.60 -9.26
CA LYS A 292 -14.79 -24.03 -9.84
C LYS A 292 -14.65 -24.40 -11.32
N ALA A 293 -14.03 -23.53 -12.12
CA ALA A 293 -13.83 -23.77 -13.54
C ALA A 293 -12.99 -25.03 -13.81
N LEU A 294 -11.95 -25.26 -13.00
CA LEU A 294 -11.14 -26.46 -13.10
C LEU A 294 -11.94 -27.73 -12.78
N ARG A 295 -12.81 -27.70 -11.76
CA ARG A 295 -13.67 -28.85 -11.41
C ARG A 295 -14.79 -29.11 -12.42
N GLU A 296 -15.32 -28.08 -13.06
CA GLU A 296 -16.41 -28.20 -14.04
C GLU A 296 -15.90 -28.60 -15.43
N ASN A 297 -14.83 -27.96 -15.89
CA ASN A 297 -14.31 -28.13 -17.26
C ASN A 297 -13.19 -29.16 -17.33
N HIS A 298 -12.68 -29.62 -16.19
CA HIS A 298 -11.53 -30.52 -16.06
C HIS A 298 -10.26 -30.02 -16.77
N HIS A 299 -10.18 -28.71 -17.03
CA HIS A 299 -9.04 -28.05 -17.67
C HIS A 299 -9.01 -26.56 -17.33
N LEU A 300 -7.81 -25.96 -17.36
CA LEU A 300 -7.62 -24.51 -17.33
C LEU A 300 -6.61 -24.09 -18.41
N ARG A 301 -6.87 -22.94 -19.04
CA ARG A 301 -5.93 -22.27 -19.94
C ARG A 301 -4.69 -21.76 -19.21
N HIS A 302 -3.65 -21.38 -19.97
CA HIS A 302 -2.33 -21.06 -19.44
C HIS A 302 -2.38 -20.03 -18.28
N GLY A 303 -3.04 -18.89 -18.48
CA GLY A 303 -3.18 -17.85 -17.45
C GLY A 303 -3.84 -18.36 -16.16
N GLY A 304 -4.87 -19.20 -16.29
CA GLY A 304 -5.54 -19.85 -15.16
C GLY A 304 -4.65 -20.84 -14.41
N ARG A 305 -3.88 -21.66 -15.14
CA ARG A 305 -2.93 -22.61 -14.54
C ARG A 305 -1.84 -21.87 -13.75
N MET A 306 -1.31 -20.78 -14.29
CA MET A 306 -0.29 -19.98 -13.62
C MET A 306 -0.83 -19.28 -12.37
N GLN A 307 -1.94 -18.53 -12.50
CA GLN A 307 -2.52 -17.79 -11.38
C GLN A 307 -2.95 -18.72 -10.24
N TYR A 308 -3.63 -19.83 -10.55
CA TYR A 308 -4.11 -20.76 -9.54
C TYR A 308 -2.99 -21.67 -9.00
N GLY A 309 -2.12 -22.19 -9.89
CA GLY A 309 -1.04 -23.08 -9.50
C GLY A 309 -0.03 -22.41 -8.55
N LEU A 310 0.34 -21.16 -8.81
CA LEU A 310 1.23 -20.40 -7.92
C LEU A 310 0.53 -20.04 -6.61
N PHE A 311 -0.77 -19.72 -6.63
CA PHE A 311 -1.55 -19.55 -5.40
C PHE A 311 -1.55 -20.83 -4.55
N LEU A 312 -1.80 -21.99 -5.17
CA LEU A 312 -1.79 -23.29 -4.50
C LEU A 312 -0.43 -23.61 -3.87
N LYS A 313 0.66 -23.34 -4.59
CA LYS A 313 2.02 -23.41 -4.04
C LYS A 313 2.15 -22.51 -2.81
N GLY A 314 1.73 -21.25 -2.90
CA GLY A 314 1.84 -20.27 -1.81
C GLY A 314 0.96 -20.57 -0.59
N ILE A 315 -0.09 -21.39 -0.71
CA ILE A 315 -0.86 -21.87 0.46
C ILE A 315 -0.26 -23.14 1.07
N GLY A 316 0.79 -23.72 0.47
CA GLY A 316 1.57 -24.82 1.04
C GLY A 316 1.41 -26.16 0.32
N LEU A 317 0.85 -26.20 -0.88
CA LEU A 317 0.74 -27.43 -1.66
C LEU A 317 2.13 -27.89 -2.12
N THR A 318 2.52 -29.14 -1.86
CA THR A 318 3.83 -29.65 -2.32
C THR A 318 3.84 -29.89 -3.82
N LEU A 319 5.03 -30.03 -4.41
CA LEU A 319 5.16 -30.40 -5.82
C LEU A 319 4.48 -31.74 -6.13
N GLU A 320 4.65 -32.75 -5.27
CA GLU A 320 4.02 -34.06 -5.50
C GLU A 320 2.49 -33.94 -5.47
N GLN A 321 1.96 -33.19 -4.50
CA GLN A 321 0.53 -32.93 -4.38
C GLN A 321 0.00 -32.13 -5.59
N ALA A 322 0.74 -31.12 -6.05
CA ALA A 322 0.35 -30.34 -7.21
C ALA A 322 0.29 -31.21 -8.48
N LEU A 323 1.31 -32.02 -8.75
CA LEU A 323 1.31 -32.97 -9.87
C LEU A 323 0.13 -33.93 -9.79
N GLN A 324 -0.13 -34.51 -8.62
CA GLN A 324 -1.27 -35.39 -8.40
C GLN A 324 -2.61 -34.68 -8.63
N PHE A 325 -2.76 -33.45 -8.13
CA PHE A 325 -3.96 -32.65 -8.25
C PHE A 325 -4.29 -32.35 -9.71
N TRP A 326 -3.34 -31.79 -10.46
CA TRP A 326 -3.54 -31.43 -11.86
C TRP A 326 -3.73 -32.66 -12.74
N LYS A 327 -2.94 -33.73 -12.53
CA LYS A 327 -3.05 -34.97 -13.31
C LYS A 327 -4.41 -35.63 -13.12
N ARG A 328 -4.87 -35.76 -11.86
CA ARG A 328 -6.18 -36.34 -11.54
C ARG A 328 -7.32 -35.57 -12.20
N GLU A 329 -7.24 -34.25 -12.21
CA GLU A 329 -8.29 -33.43 -12.80
C GLU A 329 -8.29 -33.47 -14.33
N PHE A 330 -7.12 -33.37 -14.97
CA PHE A 330 -7.05 -33.39 -16.44
C PHE A 330 -7.42 -34.75 -17.02
N VAL A 331 -7.09 -35.85 -16.33
CA VAL A 331 -7.50 -37.20 -16.74
C VAL A 331 -9.02 -37.37 -16.67
N ARG A 332 -9.72 -36.73 -15.72
CA ARG A 332 -11.20 -36.68 -15.72
C ARG A 332 -11.74 -35.97 -16.96
N GLY A 333 -11.02 -34.98 -17.47
CA GLY A 333 -11.28 -34.31 -18.75
C GLY A 333 -10.92 -35.15 -19.98
N LYS A 334 -10.70 -36.46 -19.82
CA LYS A 334 -10.28 -37.41 -20.88
C LYS A 334 -8.92 -37.07 -21.49
N MET A 335 -8.05 -36.36 -20.76
CA MET A 335 -6.64 -36.23 -21.15
C MET A 335 -5.91 -37.55 -20.93
N ASP A 336 -5.13 -37.95 -21.93
CA ASP A 336 -4.21 -39.08 -21.81
C ASP A 336 -3.13 -38.80 -20.74
N PRO A 337 -2.87 -39.73 -19.79
CA PRO A 337 -1.87 -39.55 -18.74
C PRO A 337 -0.46 -39.26 -19.26
N ASP A 338 -0.03 -39.86 -20.38
CA ASP A 338 1.29 -39.62 -20.96
C ASP A 338 1.36 -38.25 -21.64
N LYS A 339 0.24 -37.78 -22.22
CA LYS A 339 0.12 -36.40 -22.71
C LYS A 339 0.26 -35.39 -21.57
N PHE A 340 -0.30 -35.68 -20.38
CA PHE A 340 -0.09 -34.83 -19.20
C PHE A 340 1.39 -34.77 -18.80
N ASP A 341 2.05 -35.93 -18.71
CA ASP A 341 3.44 -36.00 -18.26
C ASP A 341 4.41 -35.30 -19.22
N ARG A 342 4.16 -35.37 -20.53
CA ARG A 342 4.95 -34.66 -21.55
C ARG A 342 4.66 -33.16 -21.60
N GLY A 343 3.39 -32.76 -21.52
CA GLY A 343 2.96 -31.38 -21.80
C GLY A 343 2.85 -30.46 -20.58
N TYR A 344 2.60 -30.99 -19.39
CA TYR A 344 2.21 -30.18 -18.21
C TYR A 344 3.10 -30.41 -16.99
N SER A 345 3.59 -31.64 -16.77
CA SER A 345 4.43 -31.95 -15.61
C SER A 345 5.70 -31.09 -15.57
N TYR A 346 6.32 -30.80 -16.71
CA TYR A 346 7.48 -29.90 -16.81
C TYR A 346 7.17 -28.48 -16.31
N ASN A 347 6.08 -27.87 -16.80
CA ASN A 347 5.69 -26.52 -16.41
C ASN A 347 5.36 -26.42 -14.90
N ILE A 348 4.74 -27.46 -14.34
CA ILE A 348 4.48 -27.54 -12.90
C ILE A 348 5.78 -27.64 -12.11
N ARG A 349 6.72 -28.52 -12.49
CA ARG A 349 8.04 -28.64 -11.83
C ARG A 349 8.85 -27.34 -11.90
N HIS A 350 8.80 -26.68 -13.06
CA HIS A 350 9.44 -25.38 -13.27
C HIS A 350 8.85 -24.30 -12.35
N SER A 351 7.53 -24.24 -12.19
CA SER A 351 6.85 -23.31 -11.28
C SER A 351 7.24 -23.47 -9.80
N PHE A 352 7.71 -24.67 -9.42
CA PHE A 352 8.23 -25.00 -8.09
C PHE A 352 9.76 -24.91 -7.96
N GLY A 353 10.46 -24.43 -9.00
CA GLY A 353 11.90 -24.18 -8.97
C GLY A 353 12.80 -25.42 -9.00
N LYS A 354 12.26 -26.62 -9.31
CA LYS A 354 13.03 -27.87 -9.31
C LYS A 354 13.71 -28.22 -10.65
N GLU A 355 13.45 -27.47 -11.73
CA GLU A 355 14.05 -27.67 -13.07
C GLU A 355 14.39 -26.30 -13.72
N GLY A 356 15.40 -26.23 -14.60
CA GLY A 356 15.81 -24.99 -15.31
C GLY A 356 16.76 -24.07 -14.52
N LYS A 357 16.75 -22.75 -14.80
CA LYS A 357 17.55 -21.70 -14.11
C LYS A 357 17.25 -21.55 -12.60
N ARG A 358 16.40 -22.41 -12.02
CA ARG A 358 15.86 -22.32 -10.64
C ARG A 358 15.11 -21.02 -10.37
N THR A 359 14.39 -20.50 -11.36
CA THR A 359 13.54 -19.31 -11.17
C THR A 359 12.32 -19.71 -10.36
N ASP A 360 12.33 -19.37 -9.07
CA ASP A 360 11.23 -19.62 -8.16
C ASP A 360 10.08 -18.64 -8.42
N TYR A 361 9.08 -19.03 -9.21
CA TYR A 361 7.97 -18.14 -9.54
C TYR A 361 7.19 -17.74 -8.30
N THR A 362 7.05 -16.43 -8.12
CA THR A 362 6.31 -15.83 -7.01
C THR A 362 4.81 -15.90 -7.26
N PRO A 363 4.00 -16.28 -6.25
CA PRO A 363 2.56 -16.14 -6.31
C PRO A 363 2.12 -14.73 -6.74
N TYR A 364 1.06 -14.66 -7.55
CA TYR A 364 0.64 -13.38 -8.12
C TYR A 364 -0.05 -12.50 -7.07
N SER A 365 0.43 -11.27 -6.94
CA SER A 365 -0.22 -10.23 -6.16
C SER A 365 -1.57 -9.80 -6.74
N CYS A 366 -2.43 -9.19 -5.92
CA CYS A 366 -3.70 -8.63 -6.42
C CYS A 366 -3.45 -7.63 -7.55
N MET A 367 -2.46 -6.76 -7.43
CA MET A 367 -2.12 -5.77 -8.47
C MET A 367 -1.69 -6.44 -9.78
N LYS A 368 -0.88 -7.50 -9.72
CA LYS A 368 -0.51 -8.27 -10.91
C LYS A 368 -1.74 -8.86 -11.58
N ILE A 369 -2.64 -9.49 -10.81
CA ILE A 369 -3.88 -10.08 -11.31
C ILE A 369 -4.86 -9.03 -11.89
N ILE A 370 -4.84 -7.80 -11.38
CA ILE A 370 -5.74 -6.71 -11.80
C ILE A 370 -5.22 -5.99 -13.05
N LEU A 371 -3.91 -5.81 -13.18
CA LEU A 371 -3.31 -4.96 -14.21
C LEU A 371 -2.69 -5.73 -15.38
N THR A 372 -2.35 -7.00 -15.20
CA THR A 372 -1.65 -7.79 -16.23
C THR A 372 -2.50 -8.95 -16.73
N ASN A 373 -2.34 -9.31 -18.01
CA ASN A 373 -3.00 -10.45 -18.66
C ASN A 373 -4.53 -10.51 -18.43
N PRO A 374 -5.30 -9.54 -18.93
CA PRO A 374 -6.76 -9.56 -18.82
C PRO A 374 -7.35 -10.84 -19.45
N PRO A 375 -8.36 -11.47 -18.84
CA PRO A 375 -8.94 -12.72 -19.35
C PRO A 375 -9.76 -12.49 -20.63
N GLY A 376 -9.61 -13.40 -21.61
CA GLY A 376 -10.44 -13.46 -22.81
C GLY A 376 -11.62 -14.42 -22.69
N GLN A 377 -12.30 -14.68 -23.82
CA GLN A 377 -13.36 -15.68 -23.86
C GLN A 377 -12.82 -17.09 -23.57
N GLY A 378 -13.44 -17.78 -22.62
CA GLY A 378 -12.99 -19.10 -22.14
C GLY A 378 -11.87 -19.05 -21.10
N ASP A 379 -11.37 -17.86 -20.74
CA ASP A 379 -10.47 -17.70 -19.61
C ASP A 379 -11.23 -17.42 -18.32
N TYR A 380 -10.75 -18.02 -17.23
CA TYR A 380 -11.33 -17.87 -15.89
C TYR A 380 -10.36 -17.20 -14.89
N HIS A 381 -9.18 -16.76 -15.34
CA HIS A 381 -8.21 -16.03 -14.51
C HIS A 381 -8.56 -14.55 -14.36
N GLY A 382 -7.70 -13.80 -13.67
CA GLY A 382 -7.92 -12.38 -13.38
C GLY A 382 -8.70 -12.14 -12.09
N CYS A 383 -8.96 -10.86 -11.80
CA CYS A 383 -9.74 -10.43 -10.64
C CYS A 383 -11.22 -10.29 -11.03
N PRO A 384 -12.16 -11.02 -10.40
CA PRO A 384 -13.59 -10.90 -10.69
C PRO A 384 -14.13 -9.48 -10.50
N PHE A 385 -13.64 -8.76 -9.49
CA PHE A 385 -14.07 -7.38 -9.23
C PHE A 385 -13.63 -6.39 -10.30
N ARG A 386 -12.59 -6.71 -11.10
CA ARG A 386 -12.11 -5.88 -12.20
C ARG A 386 -12.63 -6.33 -13.57
N HIS A 387 -12.62 -7.64 -13.82
CA HIS A 387 -12.76 -8.21 -15.15
C HIS A 387 -14.12 -8.86 -15.43
N SER A 388 -14.92 -9.17 -14.40
CA SER A 388 -16.27 -9.68 -14.64
C SER A 388 -17.22 -8.53 -14.96
N ASP A 389 -18.17 -8.78 -15.85
CA ASP A 389 -19.32 -7.90 -16.06
C ASP A 389 -20.09 -7.69 -14.73
N PRO A 390 -20.57 -6.48 -14.42
CA PRO A 390 -21.25 -6.18 -13.15
C PRO A 390 -22.48 -7.05 -12.86
N GLU A 391 -23.29 -7.39 -13.87
CA GLU A 391 -24.51 -8.20 -13.66
C GLU A 391 -24.15 -9.66 -13.46
N LEU A 392 -23.17 -10.18 -14.22
CA LEU A 392 -22.63 -11.51 -14.00
C LEU A 392 -21.98 -11.63 -12.61
N LEU A 393 -21.24 -10.60 -12.18
CA LEU A 393 -20.63 -10.56 -10.86
C LEU A 393 -21.68 -10.56 -9.75
N LYS A 394 -22.75 -9.78 -9.90
CA LYS A 394 -23.88 -9.77 -8.97
C LYS A 394 -24.51 -11.17 -8.83
N GLN A 395 -24.77 -11.85 -9.94
CA GLN A 395 -25.27 -13.23 -9.92
C GLN A 395 -24.29 -14.20 -9.21
N LYS A 396 -22.98 -14.07 -9.47
CA LYS A 396 -21.95 -14.86 -8.76
C LYS A 396 -21.98 -14.59 -7.26
N LEU A 397 -22.03 -13.34 -6.82
CA LEU A 397 -22.06 -12.98 -5.40
C LEU A 397 -23.36 -13.45 -4.72
N GLN A 398 -24.50 -13.43 -5.41
CA GLN A 398 -25.75 -14.04 -4.93
C GLN A 398 -25.59 -15.55 -4.72
N SER A 399 -24.93 -16.25 -5.65
CA SER A 399 -24.63 -17.69 -5.49
C SER A 399 -23.72 -17.98 -4.29
N TYR A 400 -22.92 -17.00 -3.87
CA TYR A 400 -22.07 -17.07 -2.69
C TYR A 400 -22.82 -16.72 -1.39
N LYS A 401 -24.15 -16.51 -1.47
CA LYS A 401 -25.04 -16.16 -0.36
C LYS A 401 -24.69 -14.82 0.30
N ILE A 402 -24.13 -13.88 -0.46
CA ILE A 402 -23.92 -12.51 -0.01
C ILE A 402 -25.27 -11.77 0.01
N SER A 403 -25.53 -11.01 1.07
CA SER A 403 -26.76 -10.24 1.20
C SER A 403 -26.90 -9.18 0.09
N PRO A 404 -28.12 -8.85 -0.37
CA PRO A 404 -28.30 -7.82 -1.41
C PRO A 404 -27.68 -6.47 -1.06
N GLN A 405 -27.73 -6.08 0.21
CA GLN A 405 -27.08 -4.86 0.72
C GLN A 405 -25.55 -4.94 0.60
N GLY A 406 -24.96 -6.07 0.99
CA GLY A 406 -23.51 -6.29 0.86
C GLY A 406 -23.05 -6.28 -0.60
N ILE A 407 -23.86 -6.83 -1.51
CA ILE A 407 -23.58 -6.78 -2.96
C ILE A 407 -23.59 -5.34 -3.45
N SER A 408 -24.58 -4.52 -3.04
CA SER A 408 -24.61 -3.09 -3.43
C SER A 408 -23.34 -2.36 -3.00
N GLN A 409 -22.91 -2.55 -1.74
CA GLN A 409 -21.68 -1.95 -1.22
C GLN A 409 -20.44 -2.37 -2.02
N ILE A 410 -20.32 -3.66 -2.34
CA ILE A 410 -19.23 -4.19 -3.17
C ILE A 410 -19.24 -3.57 -4.56
N LEU A 411 -20.42 -3.47 -5.21
CA LEU A 411 -20.54 -2.88 -6.54
C LEU A 411 -20.22 -1.38 -6.55
N ASP A 412 -20.56 -0.64 -5.50
CA ASP A 412 -20.22 0.78 -5.37
C ASP A 412 -18.71 0.99 -5.23
N LEU A 413 -18.01 0.12 -4.48
CA LEU A 413 -16.54 0.14 -4.41
C LEU A 413 -15.89 -0.14 -5.78
N ILE A 414 -16.49 -1.04 -6.58
CA ILE A 414 -16.01 -1.36 -7.93
C ILE A 414 -16.18 -0.17 -8.88
N LYS A 415 -17.28 0.58 -8.79
CA LYS A 415 -17.48 1.83 -9.56
C LYS A 415 -16.38 2.84 -9.25
N GLY A 416 -15.94 2.92 -8.00
CA GLY A 416 -14.79 3.72 -7.57
C GLY A 416 -13.42 3.12 -7.92
N THR A 417 -13.37 2.00 -8.65
CA THR A 417 -12.14 1.25 -8.99
C THR A 417 -11.37 0.67 -7.80
N HIS A 418 -11.99 0.58 -6.62
CA HIS A 418 -11.38 0.06 -5.40
C HIS A 418 -11.52 -1.47 -5.28
N TYR A 419 -10.98 -2.21 -6.26
CA TYR A 419 -11.20 -3.66 -6.41
C TYR A 419 -10.70 -4.50 -5.22
N GLN A 420 -9.60 -4.11 -4.59
CA GLN A 420 -9.05 -4.80 -3.43
C GLN A 420 -9.90 -4.56 -2.19
N VAL A 421 -10.40 -3.33 -2.01
CA VAL A 421 -11.33 -2.97 -0.94
C VAL A 421 -12.67 -3.68 -1.10
N ALA A 422 -13.16 -3.83 -2.35
CA ALA A 422 -14.32 -4.67 -2.64
C ALA A 422 -14.10 -6.13 -2.21
N CYS A 423 -12.89 -6.66 -2.39
CA CYS A 423 -12.51 -7.99 -1.91
C CYS A 423 -12.40 -8.08 -0.38
N GLN A 424 -11.98 -7.02 0.31
CA GLN A 424 -12.04 -6.92 1.77
C GLN A 424 -13.48 -6.92 2.25
N LYS A 425 -14.36 -6.17 1.58
CA LYS A 425 -15.78 -6.15 1.95
C LYS A 425 -16.43 -7.51 1.79
N TYR A 426 -16.07 -8.23 0.73
CA TYR A 426 -16.44 -9.64 0.58
C TYR A 426 -15.89 -10.51 1.74
N PHE A 427 -14.62 -10.33 2.13
CA PHE A 427 -14.02 -11.05 3.26
C PHE A 427 -14.79 -10.83 4.57
N GLU A 428 -15.11 -9.58 4.88
CA GLU A 428 -15.88 -9.18 6.07
C GLU A 428 -17.23 -9.89 6.13
N ILE A 429 -17.96 -9.90 5.01
CA ILE A 429 -19.28 -10.51 4.93
C ILE A 429 -19.23 -12.03 5.10
N ILE A 430 -18.29 -12.72 4.45
CA ILE A 430 -18.23 -14.19 4.54
C ILE A 430 -17.72 -14.70 5.89
N HIS A 431 -16.93 -13.89 6.62
CA HIS A 431 -16.44 -14.23 7.95
C HIS A 431 -17.28 -13.64 9.08
N ASN A 432 -18.32 -12.86 8.74
CA ASN A 432 -19.18 -12.17 9.70
C ASN A 432 -18.38 -11.31 10.70
N VAL A 433 -17.45 -10.51 10.18
CA VAL A 433 -16.64 -9.55 10.94
C VAL A 433 -16.91 -8.13 10.45
N ASP A 434 -16.98 -7.17 11.37
CA ASP A 434 -17.21 -5.75 11.02
C ASP A 434 -15.99 -5.12 10.34
N ASP A 435 -14.80 -5.62 10.66
CA ASP A 435 -13.52 -5.13 10.16
C ASP A 435 -12.55 -6.30 10.01
N CYS A 436 -11.97 -6.44 8.82
CA CYS A 436 -11.00 -7.50 8.56
C CYS A 436 -9.65 -7.28 9.27
N GLY A 437 -9.33 -6.05 9.70
CA GLY A 437 -8.12 -5.76 10.47
C GLY A 437 -6.81 -5.77 9.69
N PHE A 438 -6.85 -5.90 8.36
CA PHE A 438 -5.67 -5.84 7.49
C PHE A 438 -5.97 -5.19 6.14
N SER A 439 -4.94 -4.64 5.49
CA SER A 439 -5.03 -4.14 4.11
C SER A 439 -4.74 -5.26 3.12
N LEU A 440 -5.75 -5.73 2.38
CA LEU A 440 -5.61 -6.84 1.45
C LEU A 440 -4.82 -6.43 0.21
N ASN A 441 -3.71 -7.13 -0.07
CA ASN A 441 -2.91 -6.89 -1.27
C ASN A 441 -2.52 -8.18 -2.03
N HIS A 442 -2.85 -9.36 -1.49
CA HIS A 442 -2.45 -10.64 -2.09
C HIS A 442 -3.50 -11.75 -1.85
N PRO A 443 -3.78 -12.62 -2.83
CA PRO A 443 -4.69 -13.76 -2.64
C PRO A 443 -4.28 -14.71 -1.49
N ASN A 444 -2.98 -15.05 -1.38
CA ASN A 444 -2.48 -15.85 -0.25
C ASN A 444 -2.66 -15.17 1.11
N GLN A 445 -2.60 -13.84 1.20
CA GLN A 445 -2.93 -13.10 2.43
C GLN A 445 -4.39 -13.33 2.82
N PHE A 446 -5.33 -13.20 1.87
CA PHE A 446 -6.75 -13.49 2.11
C PHE A 446 -6.94 -14.89 2.70
N PHE A 447 -6.25 -15.89 2.12
CA PHE A 447 -6.33 -17.27 2.59
C PHE A 447 -5.81 -17.44 4.03
N VAL A 448 -4.62 -16.90 4.32
CA VAL A 448 -4.01 -16.99 5.66
C VAL A 448 -4.89 -16.33 6.72
N GLU A 449 -5.43 -15.14 6.42
CA GLU A 449 -6.31 -14.41 7.35
C GLU A 449 -7.65 -15.13 7.54
N SER A 450 -8.22 -15.71 6.48
CA SER A 450 -9.42 -16.55 6.58
C SER A 450 -9.17 -17.75 7.49
N GLN A 451 -8.06 -18.46 7.29
CA GLN A 451 -7.68 -19.60 8.12
C GLN A 451 -7.43 -19.19 9.58
N ARG A 452 -6.87 -18.00 9.82
CA ARG A 452 -6.68 -17.47 11.18
C ARG A 452 -8.01 -17.28 11.90
N ILE A 453 -9.02 -16.71 11.22
CA ILE A 453 -10.37 -16.52 11.79
C ILE A 453 -11.04 -17.86 12.07
N LEU A 454 -11.05 -18.77 11.09
CA LEU A 454 -11.73 -20.05 11.22
C LEU A 454 -11.11 -20.98 12.28
N ASN A 455 -9.81 -20.86 12.53
CA ASN A 455 -9.10 -21.63 13.56
C ASN A 455 -9.08 -20.94 14.94
N GLY A 456 -9.82 -19.84 15.13
CA GLY A 456 -9.92 -19.13 16.40
C GLY A 456 -8.60 -18.48 16.85
N GLY A 457 -7.78 -18.01 15.90
CA GLY A 457 -6.51 -17.33 16.19
C GLY A 457 -5.35 -18.24 16.58
N LYS A 458 -5.52 -19.57 16.57
CA LYS A 458 -4.42 -20.52 16.74
C LYS A 458 -3.74 -20.76 15.39
N ASP A 459 -2.44 -20.52 15.32
CA ASP A 459 -1.62 -20.99 14.20
C ASP A 459 -1.82 -22.50 14.02
N ILE A 460 -1.90 -22.94 12.76
CA ILE A 460 -2.11 -24.36 12.41
C ILE A 460 -1.07 -25.22 13.16
N LYS A 461 -1.57 -26.21 13.93
CA LYS A 461 -0.75 -27.07 14.81
C LYS A 461 0.47 -27.60 14.05
N LYS A 462 1.67 -27.23 14.54
CA LYS A 462 2.95 -27.79 14.15
C LYS A 462 3.08 -29.18 14.79
N GLU A 463 3.03 -30.25 13.99
CA GLU A 463 3.53 -31.56 14.44
C GLU A 463 5.02 -31.63 14.11
N SER A 464 5.84 -31.73 15.15
CA SER A 464 7.28 -31.95 15.07
C SER A 464 7.56 -33.39 14.62
N SER A 465 7.89 -33.57 13.34
CA SER A 465 8.53 -34.81 12.89
C SER A 465 9.99 -34.78 13.34
N GLN A 466 10.34 -35.65 14.28
CA GLN A 466 11.74 -35.95 14.63
C GLN A 466 12.45 -36.46 13.38
N LEU A 467 13.48 -35.74 12.92
CA LEU A 467 14.41 -36.20 11.90
C LEU A 467 15.73 -36.48 12.62
N GLU A 468 16.14 -37.75 12.53
CA GLU A 468 17.40 -38.27 13.03
C GLU A 468 18.60 -37.52 12.44
N THR A 469 19.54 -37.18 13.30
CA THR A 469 20.84 -36.59 13.00
C THR A 469 21.71 -37.49 12.10
N PRO A 470 22.35 -36.92 11.06
CA PRO A 470 23.64 -37.40 10.59
C PRO A 470 24.76 -36.45 11.01
N GLN A 471 25.86 -37.07 11.42
CA GLN A 471 27.06 -36.50 12.04
C GLN A 471 27.78 -35.42 11.20
N ALA A 472 28.42 -34.50 11.93
CA ALA A 472 29.27 -33.42 11.44
C ALA A 472 30.66 -33.88 10.98
N LYS A 473 31.21 -33.21 9.95
CA LYS A 473 32.65 -32.93 9.74
C LYS A 473 32.87 -31.99 8.51
N PRO A 474 34.04 -31.33 8.34
CA PRO A 474 34.20 -29.90 8.60
C PRO A 474 34.37 -28.99 7.36
N SER A 475 34.28 -27.69 7.66
CA SER A 475 34.33 -26.48 6.85
C SER A 475 35.54 -26.25 5.93
N VAL A 476 35.28 -25.65 4.75
CA VAL A 476 36.22 -24.83 3.96
C VAL A 476 35.46 -23.60 3.43
N PRO A 477 36.02 -22.37 3.48
CA PRO A 477 35.24 -21.14 3.27
C PRO A 477 35.11 -20.80 1.78
N LYS A 478 33.91 -20.39 1.34
CA LYS A 478 33.69 -19.74 0.05
C LYS A 478 33.17 -18.32 0.23
N THR A 479 33.86 -17.42 -0.45
CA THR A 479 33.68 -15.98 -0.61
C THR A 479 32.28 -15.62 -1.12
N LYS A 480 31.75 -14.52 -0.59
CA LYS A 480 30.51 -13.86 -0.99
C LYS A 480 30.76 -13.02 -2.24
N ASP A 481 30.00 -13.25 -3.30
CA ASP A 481 29.68 -12.24 -4.30
C ASP A 481 28.17 -12.12 -4.38
N VAL A 482 27.65 -10.96 -3.97
CA VAL A 482 26.25 -10.57 -4.04
C VAL A 482 26.19 -9.32 -4.91
N SER A 483 26.11 -9.49 -6.23
CA SER A 483 25.76 -8.37 -7.12
C SER A 483 25.01 -8.75 -8.41
N SER A 484 24.72 -10.02 -8.69
CA SER A 484 24.14 -10.41 -10.00
C SER A 484 22.67 -10.87 -9.97
N ALA A 485 22.00 -10.85 -8.82
CA ALA A 485 20.69 -11.50 -8.67
C ALA A 485 19.49 -10.70 -9.22
N LEU A 486 19.58 -9.37 -9.39
CA LEU A 486 18.42 -8.54 -9.76
C LEU A 486 18.35 -8.15 -11.24
N ALA A 487 19.49 -8.00 -11.92
CA ALA A 487 19.50 -7.66 -13.36
C ALA A 487 19.03 -8.84 -14.24
N SER A 488 19.17 -10.07 -13.74
CA SER A 488 18.85 -11.30 -14.49
C SER A 488 17.35 -11.67 -14.49
N LEU A 489 16.52 -10.95 -13.71
CA LEU A 489 15.10 -11.27 -13.53
C LEU A 489 14.18 -10.63 -14.56
N ASN A 490 14.59 -9.52 -15.20
CA ASN A 490 13.68 -8.71 -16.00
C ASN A 490 13.87 -8.83 -17.52
N SER A 491 15.06 -9.16 -18.05
CA SER A 491 15.20 -9.33 -19.52
C SER A 491 14.82 -10.72 -20.03
N SER A 492 14.72 -11.73 -19.15
CA SER A 492 14.40 -13.11 -19.56
C SER A 492 12.91 -13.45 -19.55
N LEU A 493 12.03 -12.52 -19.13
CA LEU A 493 10.59 -12.79 -19.06
C LEU A 493 9.84 -12.48 -20.36
N GLU A 494 10.36 -11.57 -21.21
CA GLU A 494 9.74 -11.27 -22.52
C GLU A 494 10.28 -12.16 -23.64
N MET A 495 11.57 -12.52 -23.64
CA MET A 495 12.18 -13.28 -24.73
C MET A 495 11.93 -14.79 -24.71
N ASP A 496 11.66 -15.41 -23.55
CA ASP A 496 11.44 -16.86 -23.44
C ASP A 496 9.96 -17.28 -23.64
N MET A 497 9.06 -16.33 -23.92
CA MET A 497 7.62 -16.62 -24.11
C MET A 497 7.24 -16.89 -25.56
N GLU A 498 7.95 -16.36 -26.56
CA GLU A 498 7.69 -16.66 -27.99
C GLU A 498 8.20 -18.06 -28.39
N GLY A 499 9.30 -18.56 -27.81
CA GLY A 499 9.93 -19.82 -28.21
C GLY A 499 9.18 -21.10 -27.83
N LEU A 500 8.13 -21.02 -27.01
CA LEU A 500 7.31 -22.18 -26.63
C LEU A 500 6.00 -22.27 -27.42
N GLU A 501 5.55 -21.21 -28.09
CA GLU A 501 4.34 -21.25 -28.93
C GLU A 501 4.55 -22.03 -30.23
N GLU A 502 5.79 -22.07 -30.75
CA GLU A 502 6.16 -22.88 -31.92
C GLU A 502 6.15 -24.40 -31.64
N TYR A 503 6.24 -24.84 -30.38
CA TYR A 503 6.22 -26.28 -30.04
C TYR A 503 4.81 -26.83 -29.76
N PHE A 504 3.80 -25.95 -29.63
CA PHE A 504 2.41 -26.34 -29.31
C PHE A 504 1.40 -25.96 -30.40
N SER A 505 1.89 -25.54 -31.56
CA SER A 505 1.09 -25.34 -32.77
C SER A 505 1.19 -26.55 -33.71
N GLU A 506 0.93 -27.75 -33.20
CA GLU A 506 0.55 -28.96 -33.96
C GLU A 506 -0.32 -29.91 -33.13
#